data_AF-A0A0P7AN39-F1
#
_entry.id   AF-A0A0P7AN39-F1
#
_cell.length_a   1.000
_cell.length_b   1.000
_cell.length_c   1.000
_cell.angle_alpha   90.00
_cell.angle_beta   90.00
_cell.angle_gamma   90.00
#
_symmetry.space_group_name_H-M   'P 1'
#
loop_
_entity.id
_entity.type
_entity.pdbx_description
1 polymer ?
#
loop_
_entity_poly.entity_id
_entity_poly.type
_entity_poly.pdbx_seq_one_letter_code
_entity_poly.pdbx_strand_id
1 'polypeptide(L)'
;MQLISDLFAFLRDPKNSRKEHRKFPKAFVNFLVFDLAITFLWAFIVGLLTVISDDFRLVFQSKARIESSTTNIFLTTVLLAPLIEELAFRYGLKINKLTVSVSISIQIIIYLNVLNLINVSFFIRYLMILVCSVVLFFTIGEKLSHFLNKKFNSFVYFNIIAFSFLHVSNFSFFEFNHYFFIPVLIWLQIFFGFYLSYVRLGKNIWYVIFFHSLHNGLIFGWGQLMTSM
;
A
#
# COMPACT_ATOMS: atom_id res chain seq x y z
N MET A 1 -2.99 9.65 -23.90
CA MET A 1 -2.07 9.49 -22.75
C MET A 1 -1.53 8.06 -22.71
N GLN A 2 -0.25 7.85 -23.04
CA GLN A 2 0.36 6.51 -23.08
C GLN A 2 0.33 5.79 -21.71
N LEU A 3 0.36 6.53 -20.60
CA LEU A 3 0.25 5.96 -19.25
C LEU A 3 -1.09 5.27 -19.00
N ILE A 4 -2.20 5.93 -19.31
CA ILE A 4 -3.55 5.39 -19.09
C ILE A 4 -3.74 4.08 -19.87
N SER A 5 -3.34 4.05 -21.14
CA SER A 5 -3.41 2.82 -21.95
C SER A 5 -2.55 1.69 -21.37
N ASP A 6 -1.35 2.00 -20.89
CA ASP A 6 -0.46 0.99 -20.30
C ASP A 6 -1.03 0.46 -18.98
N LEU A 7 -1.60 1.34 -18.15
CA LEU A 7 -2.30 0.97 -16.92
C LEU A 7 -3.53 0.11 -17.24
N PHE A 8 -4.40 0.47 -18.19
CA PHE A 8 -5.53 -0.38 -18.57
C PHE A 8 -5.08 -1.76 -19.07
N ALA A 9 -4.01 -1.84 -19.87
CA ALA A 9 -3.44 -3.11 -20.29
C ALA A 9 -2.92 -3.93 -19.09
N PHE A 10 -2.27 -3.27 -18.13
CA PHE A 10 -1.79 -3.89 -16.89
C PHE A 10 -2.95 -4.40 -16.02
N LEU A 11 -4.07 -3.68 -15.94
CA LEU A 11 -5.25 -4.12 -15.19
C LEU A 11 -5.86 -5.39 -15.78
N ARG A 12 -5.81 -5.57 -17.10
CA ARG A 12 -6.35 -6.74 -17.77
C ARG A 12 -5.44 -7.97 -17.66
N ASP A 13 -4.14 -7.77 -17.82
CA ASP A 13 -3.16 -8.86 -17.78
C ASP A 13 -1.80 -8.39 -17.24
N PRO A 14 -1.60 -8.42 -15.91
CA PRO A 14 -0.34 -8.02 -15.28
C PRO A 14 0.89 -8.79 -15.77
N LYS A 15 0.73 -10.05 -16.20
CA LYS A 15 1.85 -10.89 -16.64
C LYS A 15 2.41 -10.45 -17.98
N ASN A 16 1.54 -10.17 -18.95
CA ASN A 16 1.91 -9.94 -20.35
C ASN A 16 1.84 -8.46 -20.78
N SER A 17 1.36 -7.59 -19.91
CA SER A 17 1.28 -6.14 -20.19
C SER A 17 2.65 -5.48 -20.33
N ARG A 18 2.66 -4.35 -21.04
CA ARG A 18 3.85 -3.50 -21.13
C ARG A 18 4.20 -2.98 -19.74
N LYS A 19 5.47 -3.12 -19.38
CA LYS A 19 5.98 -2.73 -18.07
C LYS A 19 6.57 -1.32 -18.12
N GLU A 20 6.64 -0.66 -16.96
CA GLU A 20 7.17 0.69 -16.83
C GLU A 20 8.70 0.73 -17.01
N HIS A 21 9.16 1.03 -18.22
CA HIS A 21 10.58 1.16 -18.56
C HIS A 21 11.00 2.60 -18.92
N ARG A 22 10.13 3.59 -18.72
CA ARG A 22 10.46 4.98 -19.07
C ARG A 22 11.55 5.52 -18.13
N LYS A 23 12.37 6.44 -18.66
CA LYS A 23 13.40 7.15 -17.90
C LYS A 23 12.80 7.85 -16.67
N PHE A 24 13.61 8.03 -15.63
CA PHE A 24 13.17 8.59 -14.35
C PHE A 24 12.33 9.89 -14.49
N PRO A 25 12.74 10.93 -15.25
CA PRO A 25 11.97 12.17 -15.32
C PRO A 25 10.55 11.97 -15.87
N LYS A 26 10.39 11.15 -16.92
CA LYS A 26 9.08 10.86 -17.50
C LYS A 26 8.21 10.03 -16.56
N ALA A 27 8.81 9.06 -15.85
CA ALA A 27 8.12 8.28 -14.84
C ALA A 27 7.69 9.13 -13.64
N PHE A 28 8.50 10.10 -13.24
CA PHE A 28 8.19 11.04 -12.15
C PHE A 28 7.03 11.96 -12.51
N VAL A 29 7.02 12.57 -13.70
CA VAL A 29 5.89 13.39 -14.16
C VAL A 29 4.61 12.54 -14.29
N ASN A 30 4.71 11.35 -14.87
CA ASN A 30 3.60 10.41 -14.94
C ASN A 30 3.04 10.06 -13.56
N PHE A 31 3.92 9.83 -12.59
CA PHE A 31 3.55 9.61 -11.20
C PHE A 31 2.80 10.80 -10.64
N LEU A 32 3.35 12.02 -10.72
CA LEU A 32 2.71 13.22 -10.17
C LEU A 32 1.32 13.47 -10.75
N VAL A 33 1.16 13.34 -12.07
CA VAL A 33 -0.15 13.52 -12.73
C VAL A 33 -1.14 12.47 -12.25
N PHE A 34 -0.71 11.20 -12.15
CA PHE A 34 -1.55 10.13 -11.65
C PHE A 34 -1.94 10.37 -10.18
N ASP A 35 -0.96 10.67 -9.34
CA ASP A 35 -1.09 10.86 -7.89
C ASP A 35 -2.03 12.03 -7.54
N LEU A 36 -1.84 13.17 -8.20
CA LEU A 36 -2.72 14.34 -8.04
C LEU A 36 -4.15 14.02 -8.48
N ALA A 37 -4.32 13.31 -9.60
CA ALA A 37 -5.66 12.98 -10.10
C ALA A 37 -6.42 12.06 -9.14
N ILE A 38 -5.78 11.00 -8.63
CA ILE A 38 -6.44 10.08 -7.70
C ILE A 38 -6.68 10.72 -6.33
N THR A 39 -5.74 11.53 -5.83
CA THR A 39 -5.85 12.17 -4.52
C THR A 39 -6.91 13.26 -4.54
N PHE A 40 -6.98 14.05 -5.62
CA PHE A 40 -8.04 15.05 -5.80
C PHE A 40 -9.42 14.39 -5.86
N LEU A 41 -9.57 13.32 -6.65
CA LEU A 41 -10.83 12.59 -6.72
C LEU A 41 -11.20 11.99 -5.36
N TRP A 42 -10.21 11.55 -4.56
CA TRP A 42 -10.47 10.98 -3.23
C TRP A 42 -10.94 12.06 -2.28
N ALA A 43 -10.24 13.21 -2.26
CA ALA A 43 -10.63 14.37 -1.46
C ALA A 43 -12.03 14.88 -1.84
N PHE A 44 -12.38 14.87 -3.13
CA PHE A 44 -13.71 15.24 -3.60
C PHE A 44 -14.80 14.29 -3.10
N ILE A 45 -14.60 12.97 -3.23
CA ILE A 45 -15.56 11.96 -2.75
C ILE A 45 -15.72 12.05 -1.23
N VAL A 46 -14.62 12.16 -0.49
CA VAL A 46 -14.64 12.32 0.97
C VAL A 46 -15.36 13.60 1.36
N GLY A 47 -15.07 14.72 0.68
CA GLY A 47 -15.77 15.99 0.91
C GLY A 47 -17.28 15.87 0.73
N LEU A 48 -17.74 15.21 -0.34
CA LEU A 48 -19.17 14.94 -0.55
C LEU A 48 -19.77 14.10 0.59
N LEU A 49 -19.10 13.02 1.01
CA LEU A 49 -19.59 12.19 2.11
C LEU A 49 -19.72 12.99 3.42
N THR A 50 -18.74 13.85 3.72
CA THR A 50 -18.78 14.69 4.93
C THR A 50 -19.85 15.78 4.90
N VAL A 51 -20.31 16.20 3.72
CA VAL A 51 -21.42 17.16 3.57
C VAL A 51 -22.78 16.46 3.68
N ILE A 52 -22.87 15.21 3.20
CA ILE A 52 -24.12 14.44 3.23
C ILE A 52 -24.41 13.86 4.61
N SER A 53 -23.36 13.58 5.41
CA SER A 53 -23.50 12.97 6.73
C SER A 53 -22.47 13.55 7.70
N ASP A 54 -22.98 14.17 8.77
CA ASP A 54 -22.15 14.80 9.82
C ASP A 54 -21.26 13.77 10.54
N ASP A 55 -21.73 12.53 10.70
CA ASP A 55 -21.01 11.45 11.38
C ASP A 55 -19.79 10.96 10.59
N PHE A 56 -19.79 11.12 9.25
CA PHE A 56 -18.64 10.72 8.43
C PHE A 56 -17.39 11.54 8.75
N ARG A 57 -17.53 12.76 9.27
CA ARG A 57 -16.38 13.56 9.71
C ARG A 57 -15.57 12.83 10.78
N LEU A 58 -16.22 12.06 11.66
CA LEU A 58 -15.55 11.29 12.72
C LEU A 58 -14.74 10.12 12.14
N VAL A 59 -15.20 9.53 11.04
CA VAL A 59 -14.52 8.39 10.39
C VAL A 59 -13.10 8.75 9.92
N PHE A 60 -12.90 10.00 9.50
CA PHE A 60 -11.63 10.52 9.00
C PHE A 60 -10.72 11.11 10.09
N GLN A 61 -11.15 11.15 11.35
CA GLN A 61 -10.27 11.55 12.44
C GLN A 61 -9.25 10.44 12.71
N SER A 62 -7.98 10.72 12.39
CA SER A 62 -6.92 9.72 12.48
C SER A 62 -6.58 9.41 13.94
N LYS A 63 -6.58 8.12 14.28
CA LYS A 63 -6.16 7.63 15.61
C LYS A 63 -4.71 8.00 15.94
N ALA A 64 -3.85 8.16 14.92
CA ALA A 64 -2.41 8.39 15.07
C ALA A 64 -2.04 9.82 15.51
N ARG A 65 -2.93 10.81 15.38
CA ARG A 65 -2.62 12.22 15.71
C ARG A 65 -2.59 12.54 17.20
N ILE A 66 -3.04 11.63 18.06
CA ILE A 66 -3.39 11.97 19.44
C ILE A 66 -2.17 11.91 20.40
N GLU A 67 -1.07 11.22 20.06
CA GLU A 67 -0.03 10.89 21.07
C GLU A 67 1.43 11.06 20.64
N SER A 68 1.74 11.50 19.41
CA SER A 68 3.14 11.51 18.93
C SER A 68 3.58 12.83 18.28
N SER A 69 4.88 13.12 18.39
CA SER A 69 5.48 14.32 17.80
C SER A 69 5.37 14.30 16.26
N THR A 70 5.17 15.47 15.64
CA THR A 70 5.05 15.62 14.18
C THR A 70 6.21 14.98 13.43
N THR A 71 7.44 15.08 13.96
CA THR A 71 8.63 14.44 13.40
C THR A 71 8.54 12.92 13.42
N ASN A 72 8.07 12.32 14.52
CA ASN A 72 7.94 10.88 14.62
C ASN A 72 6.88 10.36 13.66
N ILE A 73 5.73 11.05 13.53
CA ILE A 73 4.68 10.70 12.56
C ILE A 73 5.22 10.79 11.13
N PHE A 74 5.99 11.83 10.82
CA PHE A 74 6.61 11.98 9.51
C PHE A 74 7.57 10.82 9.21
N LEU A 75 8.53 10.53 10.10
CA LEU A 75 9.51 9.46 9.90
C LEU A 75 8.84 8.09 9.75
N THR A 76 7.83 7.79 10.56
CA THR A 76 7.14 6.50 10.49
C THR A 76 6.27 6.41 9.25
N THR A 77 5.44 7.41 8.95
CA THR A 77 4.43 7.35 7.88
C THR A 77 5.03 7.57 6.50
N VAL A 78 6.02 8.45 6.37
CA VAL A 78 6.59 8.84 5.07
C VAL A 78 7.77 7.94 4.69
N LEU A 79 8.51 7.40 5.66
CA LEU A 79 9.72 6.61 5.38
C LEU A 79 9.57 5.14 5.76
N LEU A 80 9.30 4.84 7.04
CA LEU A 80 9.34 3.46 7.53
C LEU A 80 8.18 2.60 7.04
N ALA A 81 6.95 3.13 7.04
CA ALA A 81 5.77 2.41 6.60
C ALA A 81 5.86 2.05 5.10
N PRO A 82 6.16 2.97 4.17
CA PRO A 82 6.40 2.62 2.77
C PRO A 82 7.46 1.54 2.57
N LEU A 83 8.58 1.60 3.31
CA LEU A 83 9.62 0.57 3.22
C LEU A 83 9.07 -0.81 3.58
N ILE A 84 8.39 -0.93 4.72
CA ILE A 84 7.84 -2.20 5.19
C ILE A 84 6.72 -2.69 4.27
N GLU A 85 5.83 -1.82 3.83
CA GLU A 85 4.69 -2.16 2.98
C GLU A 85 5.14 -2.59 1.58
N GLU A 86 6.12 -1.91 0.98
CA GLU A 86 6.67 -2.33 -0.31
C GLU A 86 7.41 -3.66 -0.21
N LEU A 87 8.10 -3.92 0.90
CA LEU A 87 8.71 -5.22 1.16
C LEU A 87 7.65 -6.32 1.36
N ALA A 88 6.53 -5.99 2.00
CA ALA A 88 5.42 -6.91 2.20
C ALA A 88 4.73 -7.27 0.87
N PHE A 89 4.31 -6.26 0.09
CA PHE A 89 3.35 -6.47 -0.99
C PHE A 89 3.99 -6.48 -2.39
N ARG A 90 5.18 -5.88 -2.56
CA ARG A 90 5.79 -5.66 -3.90
C ARG A 90 7.08 -6.42 -4.09
N TYR A 91 7.84 -6.71 -3.03
CA TYR A 91 9.10 -7.45 -3.15
C TYR A 91 8.90 -8.81 -3.82
N GLY A 92 7.87 -9.55 -3.38
CA GLY A 92 7.48 -10.89 -3.85
C GLY A 92 6.95 -10.93 -5.28
N LEU A 93 6.59 -9.80 -5.90
CA LEU A 93 6.11 -9.77 -7.28
C LEU A 93 7.20 -10.13 -8.30
N LYS A 94 8.50 -10.03 -7.94
CA LYS A 94 9.57 -10.68 -8.72
C LYS A 94 9.81 -12.07 -8.17
N ILE A 95 8.97 -13.00 -8.60
CA ILE A 95 8.88 -14.36 -8.04
C ILE A 95 10.24 -15.07 -8.03
N ASN A 96 10.76 -15.25 -6.82
CA ASN A 96 11.76 -16.25 -6.49
C ASN A 96 11.53 -16.71 -5.03
N LYS A 97 12.18 -17.82 -4.67
CA LYS A 97 12.07 -18.43 -3.34
C LYS A 97 12.27 -17.43 -2.20
N LEU A 98 13.32 -16.61 -2.28
CA LEU A 98 13.66 -15.63 -1.24
C LEU A 98 12.60 -14.52 -1.15
N THR A 99 12.27 -13.88 -2.27
CA THR A 99 11.36 -12.74 -2.30
C THR A 99 9.96 -13.12 -1.83
N VAL A 100 9.49 -14.31 -2.21
CA VAL A 100 8.17 -14.80 -1.83
C VAL A 100 8.15 -15.09 -0.33
N SER A 101 9.13 -15.83 0.19
CA SER A 101 9.21 -16.14 1.62
C SER A 101 9.23 -14.88 2.48
N VAL A 102 10.10 -13.91 2.16
CA VAL A 102 10.18 -12.64 2.92
C VAL A 102 8.87 -11.86 2.85
N SER A 103 8.30 -11.70 1.65
CA SER A 103 7.07 -10.91 1.46
C SER A 103 5.90 -11.50 2.23
N ILE A 104 5.68 -12.81 2.12
CA ILE A 104 4.58 -13.51 2.80
C ILE A 104 4.77 -13.48 4.32
N SER A 105 5.99 -13.66 4.84
CA SER A 105 6.26 -13.54 6.27
C SER A 105 5.93 -12.15 6.81
N ILE A 106 6.34 -11.09 6.10
CA ILE A 106 6.02 -9.73 6.49
C ILE A 106 4.49 -9.51 6.47
N GLN A 107 3.80 -9.94 5.41
CA GLN A 107 2.34 -9.83 5.31
C GLN A 107 1.64 -10.52 6.50
N ILE A 108 1.99 -11.78 6.80
CA ILE A 108 1.39 -12.55 7.90
C ILE A 108 1.55 -11.78 9.22
N ILE A 109 2.77 -11.36 9.57
CA ILE A 109 3.04 -10.70 10.85
C ILE A 109 2.35 -9.32 10.93
N ILE A 110 2.32 -8.57 9.83
CA ILE A 110 1.61 -7.29 9.77
C ILE A 110 0.11 -7.48 10.01
N TYR A 111 -0.53 -8.43 9.34
CA TYR A 111 -1.97 -8.67 9.53
C TYR A 111 -2.29 -9.21 10.92
N LEU A 112 -1.48 -10.11 11.47
CA LEU A 112 -1.65 -10.57 12.85
C LEU A 112 -1.62 -9.39 13.83
N ASN A 113 -0.75 -8.41 13.61
CA ASN A 113 -0.71 -7.19 14.42
C ASN A 113 -1.92 -6.28 14.18
N VAL A 114 -2.29 -6.01 12.92
CA VAL A 114 -3.43 -5.14 12.59
C VAL A 114 -4.75 -5.70 13.12
N LEU A 115 -4.91 -7.03 13.15
CA LEU A 115 -6.07 -7.71 13.72
C LEU A 115 -5.99 -7.87 15.25
N ASN A 116 -4.97 -7.31 15.90
CA ASN A 116 -4.70 -7.45 17.35
C ASN A 116 -4.58 -8.90 17.85
N LEU A 117 -4.22 -9.84 16.96
CA LEU A 117 -3.98 -11.25 17.32
C LEU A 117 -2.62 -11.46 17.99
N ILE A 118 -1.68 -10.54 17.74
CA ILE A 118 -0.39 -10.46 18.44
C ILE A 118 -0.19 -9.04 18.97
N ASN A 119 0.24 -8.93 20.22
CA ASN A 119 0.65 -7.66 20.81
C ASN A 119 2.03 -7.82 21.46
N VAL A 120 3.06 -7.86 20.61
CA VAL A 120 4.46 -8.03 21.04
C VAL A 120 5.27 -6.78 20.69
N SER A 121 6.41 -6.60 21.34
CA SER A 121 7.30 -5.46 21.07
C SER A 121 7.84 -5.46 19.64
N PHE A 122 8.25 -4.29 19.13
CA PHE A 122 8.78 -4.13 17.78
C PHE A 122 9.92 -5.11 17.45
N PHE A 123 10.86 -5.30 18.38
CA PHE A 123 11.99 -6.22 18.19
C PHE A 123 11.55 -7.67 18.02
N ILE A 124 10.57 -8.12 18.81
CA ILE A 124 10.05 -9.49 18.71
C ILE A 124 9.35 -9.68 17.36
N ARG A 125 8.62 -8.68 16.85
CA ARG A 125 7.99 -8.77 15.52
C ARG A 125 9.02 -8.96 14.41
N TYR A 126 10.11 -8.19 14.44
CA TYR A 126 11.18 -8.33 13.45
C TYR A 126 11.84 -9.71 13.51
N LEU A 127 12.09 -10.22 14.73
CA LEU A 127 12.59 -11.58 14.92
C LEU A 127 11.61 -12.63 14.37
N MET A 128 10.30 -12.47 14.61
CA MET A 128 9.27 -13.37 14.06
C MET A 128 9.25 -13.34 12.53
N ILE A 129 9.38 -12.16 11.91
CA ILE A 129 9.48 -12.01 10.44
C ILE A 129 10.69 -12.78 9.92
N LEU A 130 11.86 -12.62 10.56
CA LEU A 130 13.09 -13.31 10.16
C LEU A 130 12.95 -14.83 10.29
N VAL A 131 12.51 -15.32 11.45
CA VAL A 131 12.31 -16.75 11.70
C VAL A 131 11.29 -17.33 10.72
N CYS A 132 10.14 -16.67 10.53
CA CYS A 132 9.12 -17.09 9.59
C CYS A 132 9.67 -17.13 8.15
N SER A 133 10.47 -16.13 7.74
CA SER A 133 11.06 -16.06 6.41
C SER A 133 12.01 -17.23 6.17
N VAL A 134 12.85 -17.55 7.15
CA VAL A 134 13.79 -18.68 7.12
C VAL A 134 13.04 -20.01 7.04
N VAL A 135 12.04 -20.20 7.91
CA VAL A 135 11.21 -21.42 7.91
C VAL A 135 10.50 -21.59 6.57
N LEU A 136 9.83 -20.57 6.06
CA LEU A 136 9.15 -20.61 4.76
C LEU A 136 10.13 -20.88 3.62
N PHE A 137 11.32 -20.27 3.66
CA PHE A 137 12.36 -20.49 2.66
C PHE A 137 12.75 -21.97 2.61
N PHE A 138 13.12 -22.57 3.74
CA PHE A 138 13.61 -23.96 3.73
C PHE A 138 12.52 -25.02 3.55
N THR A 139 11.26 -24.74 3.92
CA THR A 139 10.18 -25.75 3.89
C THR A 139 9.40 -25.77 2.57
N ILE A 140 8.79 -24.64 2.19
CA ILE A 140 7.80 -24.59 1.09
C ILE A 140 8.09 -23.53 0.04
N GLY A 141 9.16 -22.73 0.19
CA GLY A 141 9.43 -21.57 -0.66
C GLY A 141 9.49 -21.88 -2.16
N GLU A 142 10.05 -23.03 -2.55
CA GLU A 142 10.09 -23.47 -3.96
C GLU A 142 8.68 -23.78 -4.49
N LYS A 143 7.93 -24.63 -3.78
CA LYS A 143 6.55 -25.01 -4.15
C LYS A 143 5.64 -23.79 -4.21
N LEU A 144 5.76 -22.89 -3.23
CA LEU A 144 4.99 -21.67 -3.15
C LEU A 144 5.34 -20.73 -4.31
N SER A 145 6.62 -20.52 -4.61
CA SER A 145 7.05 -19.68 -5.75
C SER A 145 6.54 -20.22 -7.07
N HIS A 146 6.61 -21.53 -7.29
CA HIS A 146 6.08 -22.17 -8.49
C HIS A 146 4.56 -21.98 -8.61
N PHE A 147 3.83 -22.20 -7.52
CA PHE A 147 2.37 -22.00 -7.47
C PHE A 147 1.99 -20.55 -7.78
N LEU A 148 2.63 -19.58 -7.13
CA LEU A 148 2.37 -18.16 -7.33
C LEU A 148 2.73 -17.71 -8.75
N ASN A 149 3.80 -18.25 -9.35
CA ASN A 149 4.14 -17.98 -10.75
C ASN A 149 3.08 -18.50 -11.73
N LYS A 150 2.49 -19.67 -11.44
CA LYS A 150 1.36 -20.21 -12.22
C LYS A 150 0.10 -19.34 -12.09
N LYS A 151 -0.13 -18.75 -10.92
CA LYS A 151 -1.28 -17.88 -10.60
C LYS A 151 -0.89 -16.40 -10.50
N PHE A 152 0.07 -15.96 -11.32
CA PHE A 152 0.72 -14.65 -11.17
C PHE A 152 -0.26 -13.47 -11.16
N ASN A 153 -1.22 -13.42 -12.09
CA ASN A 153 -2.19 -12.32 -12.14
C ASN A 153 -3.03 -12.26 -10.86
N SER A 154 -3.52 -13.40 -10.39
CA SER A 154 -4.24 -13.50 -9.12
C SER A 154 -3.37 -13.06 -7.94
N PHE A 155 -2.08 -13.40 -7.94
CA PHE A 155 -1.14 -12.96 -6.91
C PHE A 155 -0.94 -11.44 -6.92
N VAL A 156 -0.84 -10.80 -8.10
CA VAL A 156 -0.77 -9.33 -8.21
C VAL A 156 -2.03 -8.68 -7.63
N TYR A 157 -3.23 -9.13 -8.04
CA TYR A 157 -4.47 -8.57 -7.52
C TYR A 157 -4.62 -8.79 -6.01
N PHE A 158 -4.24 -9.97 -5.52
CA PHE A 158 -4.23 -10.24 -4.08
C PHE A 158 -3.36 -9.21 -3.33
N ASN A 159 -2.13 -8.95 -3.78
CA ASN A 159 -1.26 -7.98 -3.11
C ASN A 159 -1.82 -6.55 -3.17
N ILE A 160 -2.48 -6.14 -4.26
CA ILE A 160 -3.13 -4.82 -4.36
C ILE A 160 -4.26 -4.70 -3.35
N ILE A 161 -5.14 -5.70 -3.30
CA ILE A 161 -6.28 -5.72 -2.39
C ILE A 161 -5.82 -5.79 -0.94
N ALA A 162 -4.90 -6.70 -0.63
CA ALA A 162 -4.31 -6.83 0.69
C ALA A 162 -3.69 -5.49 1.16
N PHE A 163 -2.79 -4.90 0.37
CA PHE A 163 -2.24 -3.58 0.65
C PHE A 163 -3.32 -2.53 0.97
N SER A 164 -4.40 -2.50 0.18
CA SER A 164 -5.49 -1.54 0.38
C SER A 164 -6.26 -1.79 1.68
N PHE A 165 -6.51 -3.06 2.02
CA PHE A 165 -7.16 -3.45 3.27
C PHE A 165 -6.35 -3.10 4.52
N LEU A 166 -5.01 -3.06 4.44
CA LEU A 166 -4.16 -2.60 5.54
C LEU A 166 -4.59 -1.21 6.04
N HIS A 167 -5.01 -0.35 5.10
CA HIS A 167 -5.34 1.05 5.35
C HIS A 167 -6.74 1.25 5.93
N VAL A 168 -7.56 0.19 6.05
CA VAL A 168 -8.82 0.26 6.83
C VAL A 168 -8.52 0.69 8.27
N SER A 169 -7.36 0.33 8.81
CA SER A 169 -6.93 0.69 10.16
C SER A 169 -6.72 2.20 10.38
N ASN A 170 -6.62 2.99 9.31
CA ASN A 170 -6.49 4.45 9.39
C ASN A 170 -7.81 5.16 9.70
N PHE A 171 -8.95 4.46 9.58
CA PHE A 171 -10.28 5.02 9.78
C PHE A 171 -10.88 4.57 11.12
N SER A 172 -11.76 5.41 11.67
CA SER A 172 -12.48 5.13 12.91
C SER A 172 -13.95 4.79 12.61
N PHE A 173 -14.33 3.53 12.77
CA PHE A 173 -15.70 3.09 12.51
C PHE A 173 -16.52 3.14 13.81
N PHE A 174 -17.48 4.06 13.91
CA PHE A 174 -18.38 4.20 15.06
C PHE A 174 -19.72 3.49 14.88
N GLU A 175 -20.23 3.43 13.65
CA GLU A 175 -21.51 2.81 13.31
C GLU A 175 -21.32 1.67 12.32
N PHE A 176 -22.27 0.72 12.33
CA PHE A 176 -22.29 -0.39 11.39
C PHE A 176 -22.36 0.08 9.93
N ASN A 177 -23.06 1.19 9.68
CA ASN A 177 -23.22 1.74 8.33
C ASN A 177 -21.88 2.17 7.70
N HIS A 178 -20.92 2.62 8.51
CA HIS A 178 -19.60 3.04 8.02
C HIS A 178 -18.82 1.89 7.35
N TYR A 179 -19.07 0.63 7.76
CA TYR A 179 -18.39 -0.52 7.17
C TYR A 179 -18.77 -0.77 5.71
N PHE A 180 -19.97 -0.38 5.28
CA PHE A 180 -20.38 -0.46 3.87
C PHE A 180 -19.56 0.47 2.95
N PHE A 181 -18.97 1.52 3.53
CA PHE A 181 -18.14 2.48 2.79
C PHE A 181 -16.67 2.08 2.74
N ILE A 182 -16.24 0.98 3.35
CA ILE A 182 -14.84 0.50 3.28
C ILE A 182 -14.30 0.50 1.84
N PRO A 183 -15.00 -0.04 0.82
CA PRO A 183 -14.51 0.01 -0.56
C PRO A 183 -14.26 1.43 -1.07
N VAL A 184 -15.09 2.39 -0.66
CA VAL A 184 -14.99 3.82 -1.01
C VAL A 184 -13.95 4.53 -0.15
N LEU A 185 -13.60 4.04 1.03
CA LEU A 185 -12.56 4.65 1.87
C LEU A 185 -11.16 4.25 1.39
N ILE A 186 -10.97 2.97 1.03
CA ILE A 186 -9.68 2.42 0.62
C ILE A 186 -9.40 2.51 -0.89
N TRP A 187 -10.30 3.11 -1.66
CA TRP A 187 -10.19 3.10 -3.13
C TRP A 187 -8.93 3.80 -3.62
N LEU A 188 -8.51 4.90 -2.98
CA LEU A 188 -7.25 5.58 -3.28
C LEU A 188 -6.09 4.59 -3.21
N GLN A 189 -6.06 3.76 -2.18
CA GLN A 189 -5.03 2.75 -1.94
C GLN A 189 -5.11 1.60 -2.95
N ILE A 190 -6.30 1.27 -3.46
CA ILE A 190 -6.45 0.29 -4.55
C ILE A 190 -5.76 0.81 -5.82
N PHE A 191 -6.11 2.03 -6.26
CA PHE A 191 -5.51 2.61 -7.46
C PHE A 191 -4.02 2.88 -7.29
N PHE A 192 -3.62 3.37 -6.12
CA PHE A 192 -2.22 3.61 -5.80
C PHE A 192 -1.42 2.31 -5.78
N GLY A 193 -1.93 1.29 -5.09
CA GLY A 193 -1.28 -0.01 -5.00
C GLY A 193 -1.19 -0.74 -6.35
N PHE A 194 -2.17 -0.50 -7.22
CA PHE A 194 -2.15 -0.91 -8.61
C PHE A 194 -1.01 -0.22 -9.39
N TYR A 195 -0.88 1.10 -9.29
CA TYR A 195 0.20 1.86 -9.93
C TYR A 195 1.58 1.42 -9.45
N LEU A 196 1.76 1.25 -8.14
CA LEU A 196 3.02 0.78 -7.56
C LEU A 196 3.39 -0.63 -8.04
N SER A 197 2.41 -1.52 -8.24
CA SER A 197 2.63 -2.86 -8.81
C SER A 197 3.07 -2.79 -10.28
N TYR A 198 2.48 -1.88 -11.06
CA TYR A 198 2.89 -1.59 -12.44
C TYR A 198 4.36 -1.11 -12.49
N VAL A 199 4.73 -0.17 -11.62
CA VAL A 199 6.12 0.31 -11.50
C VAL A 199 7.06 -0.82 -11.07
N ARG A 200 6.67 -1.62 -10.07
CA ARG A 200 7.49 -2.71 -9.51
C ARG A 200 7.91 -3.74 -10.56
N LEU A 201 7.00 -4.05 -11.48
CA LEU A 201 7.23 -5.06 -12.50
C LEU A 201 8.12 -4.55 -13.65
N GLY A 202 8.17 -3.23 -13.89
CA GLY A 202 9.10 -2.60 -14.82
C GLY A 202 10.44 -2.19 -14.21
N LYS A 203 10.49 -1.87 -12.91
CA LYS A 203 11.64 -1.26 -12.23
C LYS A 203 12.11 -2.08 -11.02
N ASN A 204 13.04 -1.52 -10.25
CA ASN A 204 13.50 -2.11 -8.98
C ASN A 204 12.63 -1.61 -7.81
N ILE A 205 12.82 -2.19 -6.62
CA ILE A 205 12.00 -1.88 -5.43
C ILE A 205 12.16 -0.43 -4.96
N TRP A 206 13.33 0.18 -5.15
CA TRP A 206 13.63 1.55 -4.71
C TRP A 206 12.76 2.60 -5.40
N TYR A 207 12.41 2.41 -6.67
CA TYR A 207 11.47 3.30 -7.36
C TYR A 207 10.09 3.29 -6.68
N VAL A 208 9.64 2.11 -6.26
CA VAL A 208 8.33 1.93 -5.65
C VAL A 208 8.31 2.53 -4.25
N ILE A 209 9.35 2.29 -3.46
CA ILE A 209 9.55 2.90 -2.14
C ILE A 209 9.58 4.43 -2.27
N PHE A 210 10.36 4.96 -3.22
CA PHE A 210 10.45 6.40 -3.46
C PHE A 210 9.09 7.02 -3.81
N PHE A 211 8.35 6.44 -4.76
CA PHE A 211 7.04 6.97 -5.16
C PHE A 211 6.01 6.85 -4.02
N HIS A 212 6.06 5.79 -3.23
CA HIS A 212 5.21 5.63 -2.06
C HIS A 212 5.54 6.66 -0.96
N SER A 213 6.82 6.80 -0.60
CA SER A 213 7.26 7.86 0.31
C SER A 213 6.88 9.25 -0.18
N LEU A 214 6.96 9.50 -1.49
CA LEU A 214 6.56 10.78 -2.07
C LEU A 214 5.05 11.02 -1.91
N HIS A 215 4.20 10.05 -2.22
CA HIS A 215 2.75 10.13 -1.99
C HIS A 215 2.42 10.45 -0.52
N ASN A 216 2.99 9.69 0.41
CA ASN A 216 2.76 9.90 1.83
C ASN A 216 3.28 11.27 2.30
N GLY A 217 4.42 11.72 1.77
CA GLY A 217 4.97 13.04 2.03
C GLY A 217 4.07 14.17 1.53
N LEU A 218 3.49 14.04 0.34
CA LEU A 218 2.56 15.01 -0.22
C LEU A 218 1.27 15.09 0.60
N ILE A 219 0.66 13.95 0.94
CA ILE A 219 -0.54 13.89 1.79
C ILE A 219 -0.25 14.45 3.18
N PHE A 220 0.88 14.06 3.80
CA PHE A 220 1.26 14.55 5.11
C PHE A 220 1.44 16.07 5.10
N GLY A 221 2.19 16.60 4.12
CA GLY A 221 2.42 18.03 3.98
C GLY A 221 1.13 18.82 3.77
N TRP A 222 0.24 18.34 2.91
CA TRP A 222 -1.08 18.93 2.70
C TRP A 222 -1.92 18.95 3.99
N GLY A 223 -1.93 17.84 4.74
CA GLY A 223 -2.63 17.73 6.00
C GLY A 223 -2.07 18.61 7.12
N GLN A 224 -0.79 19.00 7.07
CA GLN A 224 -0.22 19.98 8.00
C GLN A 224 -0.65 21.41 7.64
N LEU A 225 -0.58 21.76 6.35
CA LEU A 225 -0.98 23.08 5.84
C LEU A 225 -2.44 23.41 6.19
N MET A 226 -3.35 22.44 6.02
CA MET A 226 -4.77 22.63 6.34
C MET A 226 -5.05 22.82 7.83
N THR A 227 -4.17 22.36 8.73
CA THR A 227 -4.34 22.53 10.17
C THR A 227 -3.62 23.74 10.76
N SER A 228 -2.77 24.40 9.97
CA SER A 228 -2.09 25.65 10.34
C SER A 228 -2.81 26.92 9.88
N MET A 229 -3.90 26.77 9.12
CA MET A 229 -4.81 27.86 8.70
C MET A 229 -6.03 27.91 9.62
#